data_AF-A0A380FAK1-F1
#
_entry.id   AF-A0A380FAK1-F1
#
_cell.length_a   1.000
_cell.length_b   1.000
_cell.length_c   1.000
_cell.angle_alpha   90.00
_cell.angle_beta   90.00
_cell.angle_gamma   90.00
#
_symmetry.space_group_name_H-M   'P 1'
#
loop_
_entity.id
_entity.type
_entity.pdbx_description
1 polymer ?
#
loop_
_entity_poly.entity_id
_entity_poly.type
_entity_poly.pdbx_seq_one_letter_code
_entity_poly.pdbx_strand_id
1 'polypeptide(L)'
;MVYFQYFYRTVLRFPFIVLSLTVTFLAFMQGAIAPVTWLMLSEIFPLKVRGFGMGASVFFLWMANFTVSLVFPILLGHLGLSNTFIIFALLNIMSIIFVKIFLPETKGKSLEEIEDYFKSQITTKSQRTKKIAKEPKL
;
A
#
# COMPACT_ATOMS: atom_id res chain seq x y z
N MET A 1 -55.39 -3.70 4.81
CA MET A 1 -54.54 -3.00 5.80
C MET A 1 -53.46 -3.88 6.42
N VAL A 2 -53.78 -5.08 6.94
CA VAL A 2 -52.80 -5.95 7.65
C VAL A 2 -51.59 -6.36 6.78
N TYR A 3 -51.81 -6.75 5.52
CA TYR A 3 -50.71 -7.10 4.59
C TYR A 3 -49.74 -5.95 4.30
N PHE A 4 -50.24 -4.71 4.25
CA PHE A 4 -49.41 -3.51 4.04
C PHE A 4 -48.50 -3.24 5.25
N GLN A 5 -48.99 -3.50 6.46
CA GLN A 5 -48.22 -3.35 7.69
C GLN A 5 -47.17 -4.46 7.86
N TYR A 6 -47.47 -5.71 7.47
CA TYR A 6 -46.50 -6.80 7.41
C TYR A 6 -45.43 -6.57 6.35
N PHE A 7 -45.81 -6.04 5.19
CA PHE A 7 -44.88 -5.63 4.13
C PHE A 7 -43.95 -4.53 4.64
N TYR A 8 -44.49 -3.46 5.24
CA TYR A 8 -43.68 -2.36 5.79
C TYR A 8 -42.75 -2.83 6.93
N ARG A 9 -43.23 -3.65 7.87
CA ARG A 9 -42.38 -4.19 8.95
C ARG A 9 -41.25 -5.07 8.42
N THR A 10 -41.54 -5.92 7.44
CA THR A 10 -40.57 -6.84 6.85
C THR A 10 -39.53 -6.07 6.03
N VAL A 11 -39.98 -5.13 5.20
CA VAL A 11 -39.11 -4.24 4.38
C VAL A 11 -38.23 -3.34 5.24
N LEU A 12 -38.70 -2.90 6.42
CA LEU A 12 -37.86 -2.13 7.34
C LEU A 12 -36.85 -2.98 8.11
N ARG A 13 -37.16 -4.24 8.43
CA ARG A 13 -36.30 -5.07 9.29
C ARG A 13 -35.05 -5.59 8.57
N PHE A 14 -35.17 -5.92 7.27
CA PHE A 14 -34.05 -6.38 6.45
C PHE A 14 -32.89 -5.36 6.32
N PRO A 15 -33.10 -4.07 5.99
CA PRO A 15 -32.02 -3.11 5.86
C PRO A 15 -31.30 -2.85 7.19
N PHE A 16 -31.98 -2.88 8.34
CA PHE A 16 -31.31 -2.75 9.65
C PHE A 16 -30.41 -3.96 9.98
N ILE A 17 -30.81 -5.18 9.59
CA ILE A 17 -29.98 -6.38 9.75
C ILE A 17 -28.77 -6.33 8.81
N VAL A 18 -28.97 -5.96 7.55
CA VAL A 18 -27.87 -5.80 6.59
C VAL A 18 -26.92 -4.70 7.07
N LEU A 19 -27.44 -3.57 7.51
CA LEU A 19 -26.65 -2.47 8.05
C LEU A 19 -25.84 -2.90 9.28
N SER A 20 -26.44 -3.61 10.23
CA SER A 20 -25.72 -4.06 11.43
C SER A 20 -24.60 -5.05 11.10
N LEU A 21 -24.86 -5.97 10.17
CA LEU A 21 -23.85 -6.90 9.66
C LEU A 21 -22.72 -6.18 8.94
N THR A 22 -23.04 -5.25 8.04
CA THR A 22 -22.03 -4.46 7.31
C THR A 22 -21.20 -3.60 8.25
N VAL A 23 -21.82 -2.91 9.21
CA VAL A 23 -21.11 -2.08 10.20
C VAL A 23 -20.20 -2.94 11.08
N THR A 24 -20.69 -4.09 11.55
CA THR A 24 -19.89 -5.02 12.35
C THR A 24 -18.69 -5.52 11.55
N PHE A 25 -18.92 -5.97 10.32
CA PHE A 25 -17.86 -6.41 9.41
C PHE A 25 -16.83 -5.30 9.17
N LEU A 26 -17.27 -4.08 8.85
CA LEU A 26 -16.39 -2.93 8.64
C LEU A 26 -15.61 -2.56 9.90
N ALA A 27 -16.23 -2.66 11.09
CA ALA A 27 -15.57 -2.39 12.36
C ALA A 27 -14.41 -3.38 12.61
N PHE A 28 -14.61 -4.68 12.36
CA PHE A 28 -13.53 -5.67 12.46
C PHE A 28 -12.46 -5.47 11.37
N MET A 29 -12.86 -5.20 10.14
CA MET A 29 -11.93 -4.94 9.03
C MET A 29 -11.04 -3.72 9.30
N GLN A 30 -11.64 -2.61 9.72
CA GLN A 30 -10.92 -1.35 9.97
C GLN A 30 -10.22 -1.32 11.33
N GLY A 31 -10.72 -2.07 12.32
CA GLY A 31 -10.18 -2.09 13.68
C GLY A 31 -9.06 -3.11 13.90
N ALA A 32 -9.12 -4.27 13.22
CA ALA A 32 -8.11 -5.32 13.41
C ALA A 32 -7.15 -5.40 12.22
N ILE A 33 -7.66 -5.45 10.99
CA ILE A 33 -6.83 -5.76 9.82
C ILE A 33 -6.07 -4.51 9.34
N ALA A 34 -6.76 -3.37 9.25
CA ALA A 34 -6.11 -2.14 8.81
C ALA A 34 -4.94 -1.73 9.73
N PRO A 35 -5.11 -1.62 11.07
CA PRO A 35 -4.04 -1.14 11.94
C PRO A 35 -2.86 -2.10 12.00
N VAL A 36 -3.11 -3.41 11.96
CA VAL A 36 -2.04 -4.42 11.88
C VAL A 36 -1.24 -4.26 10.60
N THR A 37 -1.89 -4.02 9.46
CA THR A 37 -1.18 -3.81 8.19
C THR A 37 -0.29 -2.56 8.23
N TRP A 38 -0.82 -1.45 8.77
CA TRP A 38 -0.06 -0.21 8.95
C TRP A 38 1.08 -0.35 9.96
N LEU A 39 0.87 -1.13 11.02
CA LEU A 39 1.89 -1.43 12.03
C LEU A 39 3.04 -2.24 11.42
N MET A 40 2.72 -3.35 10.73
CA MET A 40 3.70 -4.17 10.02
C MET A 40 4.50 -3.33 9.02
N LEU A 41 3.84 -2.44 8.28
CA LEU A 41 4.51 -1.52 7.36
C LEU A 41 5.51 -0.60 8.11
N SER A 42 5.16 -0.14 9.31
CA SER A 42 6.05 0.68 10.15
C SER A 42 7.24 -0.08 10.74
N GLU A 43 7.11 -1.40 10.94
CA GLU A 43 8.16 -2.28 11.43
C GLU A 43 9.19 -2.63 10.35
N ILE A 44 8.78 -2.64 9.09
CA ILE A 44 9.66 -2.85 7.92
C ILE A 44 10.62 -1.66 7.72
N PHE A 45 10.34 -0.48 8.28
CA PHE A 45 11.20 0.70 8.14
C PHE A 45 12.13 0.93 9.35
N PRO A 46 13.43 1.25 9.12
CA PRO A 46 14.38 1.58 10.17
C PRO A 46 13.90 2.75 11.03
N LEU A 47 14.12 2.66 12.35
CA LEU A 47 13.69 3.67 13.33
C LEU A 47 14.05 5.11 12.93
N LYS A 48 15.22 5.30 12.31
CA LYS A 48 15.74 6.62 11.90
C LYS A 48 15.01 7.25 10.71
N VAL A 49 14.44 6.43 9.83
CA VAL A 49 13.76 6.90 8.59
C VAL A 49 12.28 6.57 8.56
N ARG A 50 11.74 5.89 9.59
CA ARG A 50 10.36 5.43 9.67
C ARG A 50 9.34 6.52 9.36
N GLY A 51 9.48 7.70 9.94
CA GLY A 51 8.56 8.82 9.72
C GLY A 51 8.53 9.27 8.25
N PHE A 52 9.69 9.44 7.63
CA PHE A 52 9.80 9.82 6.22
C PHE A 52 9.35 8.69 5.27
N GLY A 53 9.76 7.44 5.55
CA GLY A 53 9.40 6.27 4.76
C GLY A 53 7.89 5.99 4.78
N MET A 54 7.25 6.09 5.94
CA MET A 54 5.79 5.99 6.06
C MET A 54 5.09 7.13 5.32
N GLY A 55 5.53 8.37 5.51
CA GLY A 55 4.94 9.54 4.83
C GLY A 55 5.03 9.45 3.30
N ALA A 56 6.20 9.09 2.77
CA ALA A 56 6.39 8.88 1.33
C ALA A 56 5.52 7.73 0.80
N SER A 57 5.46 6.60 1.51
CA SER A 57 4.63 5.45 1.12
C SER A 57 3.15 5.81 1.06
N VAL A 58 2.65 6.52 2.08
CA VAL A 58 1.27 7.02 2.14
C VAL A 58 1.02 8.01 1.00
N PHE A 59 1.94 8.94 0.75
CA PHE A 59 1.83 9.89 -0.35
C PHE A 59 1.67 9.20 -1.71
N PHE A 60 2.55 8.24 -2.04
CA PHE A 60 2.43 7.47 -3.29
C PHE A 60 1.16 6.63 -3.35
N LEU A 61 0.73 6.03 -2.24
CA LEU A 61 -0.54 5.30 -2.15
C LEU A 61 -1.73 6.21 -2.48
N TRP A 62 -1.80 7.40 -1.90
CA TRP A 62 -2.88 8.35 -2.16
C TRP A 62 -2.81 8.92 -3.56
N MET A 63 -1.61 9.21 -4.10
CA MET A 63 -1.47 9.64 -5.50
C MET A 63 -1.93 8.57 -6.49
N ALA A 64 -1.61 7.30 -6.24
CA ALA A 64 -2.08 6.19 -7.08
C ALA A 64 -3.61 6.08 -7.01
N ASN A 65 -4.20 6.11 -5.81
CA ASN A 65 -5.65 6.11 -5.64
C ASN A 65 -6.33 7.29 -6.36
N PHE A 66 -5.77 8.49 -6.24
CA PHE A 66 -6.26 9.67 -6.95
C PHE A 66 -6.20 9.48 -8.47
N THR A 67 -5.07 9.01 -8.99
CA THR A 67 -4.87 8.77 -10.43
C THR A 67 -5.89 7.75 -10.94
N VAL A 68 -6.06 6.62 -10.24
CA VAL A 68 -7.06 5.61 -10.60
C VAL A 68 -8.47 6.18 -10.57
N SER A 69 -8.81 6.94 -9.52
CA SER A 69 -10.15 7.54 -9.35
C SER A 69 -10.47 8.57 -10.42
N LEU A 70 -9.47 9.25 -10.97
CA LEU A 70 -9.63 10.20 -12.07
C LEU A 70 -9.67 9.51 -13.44
N VAL A 71 -8.80 8.53 -13.67
CA VAL A 71 -8.68 7.81 -14.95
C VAL A 71 -9.85 6.85 -15.17
N PHE A 72 -10.37 6.22 -14.11
CA PHE A 72 -11.46 5.25 -14.21
C PHE A 72 -12.74 5.80 -14.89
N PRO A 73 -13.34 6.93 -14.45
CA PRO A 73 -14.53 7.47 -15.10
C PRO A 73 -14.27 7.94 -16.55
N ILE A 74 -13.06 8.44 -16.85
CA ILE A 74 -12.68 8.86 -18.21
C ILE A 74 -12.63 7.64 -19.14
N LEU A 75 -11.94 6.58 -18.75
CA LEU A 75 -11.88 5.33 -19.53
C LEU A 75 -13.26 4.70 -19.68
N LEU A 76 -14.04 4.69 -18.60
CA LEU A 76 -15.39 4.13 -18.62
C LEU A 76 -16.30 4.85 -19.63
N GLY A 77 -16.19 6.18 -19.71
CA GLY A 77 -16.96 7.00 -20.65
C GLY A 77 -16.57 6.81 -22.12
N HIS A 78 -15.31 6.52 -22.42
CA HIS A 78 -14.83 6.37 -23.80
C HIS A 78 -14.84 4.93 -24.32
N LEU A 79 -14.50 3.96 -23.49
CA LEU A 79 -14.22 2.58 -23.92
C LEU A 79 -15.23 1.56 -23.39
N GLY A 80 -16.13 1.98 -22.51
CA GLY A 80 -17.09 1.10 -21.85
C GLY A 80 -16.45 0.25 -20.74
N LEU A 81 -17.31 -0.45 -20.00
CA LEU A 81 -16.93 -1.13 -18.76
C LEU A 81 -15.94 -2.28 -19.01
N SER A 82 -16.21 -3.15 -20.00
CA SER A 82 -15.39 -4.34 -20.26
C SER A 82 -13.93 -4.01 -20.63
N ASN A 83 -13.71 -3.05 -21.55
CA ASN A 83 -12.37 -2.66 -21.97
C ASN A 83 -11.59 -1.93 -20.86
N THR A 84 -12.28 -1.14 -20.05
CA THR A 84 -11.67 -0.45 -18.90
C THR A 84 -11.08 -1.44 -17.91
N PHE A 85 -11.82 -2.50 -17.56
CA PHE A 85 -11.32 -3.54 -16.66
C PHE A 85 -10.11 -4.29 -17.22
N ILE A 86 -10.07 -4.57 -18.53
CA ILE A 86 -8.92 -5.23 -19.17
C ILE A 86 -7.67 -4.34 -19.10
N ILE A 87 -7.81 -3.03 -19.37
CA ILE A 87 -6.68 -2.08 -19.29
C ILE A 87 -6.16 -2.00 -17.84
N PHE A 88 -7.04 -1.87 -16.86
CA PHE A 88 -6.63 -1.87 -15.45
C PHE A 88 -6.00 -3.19 -15.02
N ALA A 89 -6.48 -4.34 -15.51
CA ALA A 89 -5.88 -5.65 -15.24
C ALA A 89 -4.45 -5.75 -15.82
N LEU A 90 -4.25 -5.30 -17.06
CA LEU A 90 -2.93 -5.26 -17.69
C LEU A 90 -1.96 -4.32 -16.94
N LEU A 91 -2.43 -3.15 -16.54
CA LEU A 91 -1.65 -2.22 -15.71
C LEU A 91 -1.28 -2.84 -14.36
N ASN A 92 -2.18 -3.60 -13.74
CA ASN A 92 -1.90 -4.31 -12.50
C ASN A 92 -0.80 -5.38 -12.69
N ILE A 93 -0.88 -6.15 -13.78
CA ILE A 93 0.15 -7.14 -14.12
C ILE A 93 1.51 -6.46 -14.36
N MET A 94 1.54 -5.35 -15.09
CA MET A 94 2.78 -4.57 -15.28
C MET A 94 3.33 -4.06 -13.94
N SER A 95 2.47 -3.60 -13.04
CA SER A 95 2.87 -3.17 -11.70
C SER A 95 3.49 -4.33 -10.91
N ILE A 96 2.93 -5.53 -10.97
CA ILE A 96 3.49 -6.72 -10.31
C ILE A 96 4.87 -7.06 -10.86
N ILE A 97 5.04 -7.03 -12.19
CA ILE A 97 6.33 -7.28 -12.84
C ILE A 97 7.35 -6.22 -12.43
N PHE A 98 6.95 -4.94 -12.44
CA PHE A 98 7.82 -3.84 -12.00
C PHE A 98 8.27 -4.03 -10.56
N VAL A 99 7.35 -4.33 -9.64
CA VAL A 99 7.68 -4.62 -8.24
C VAL A 99 8.63 -5.81 -8.15
N LYS A 100 8.39 -6.89 -8.89
CA LYS A 100 9.26 -8.09 -8.84
C LYS A 100 10.69 -7.82 -9.33
N ILE A 101 10.89 -6.89 -10.28
CA ILE A 101 12.21 -6.57 -10.84
C ILE A 101 12.93 -5.50 -10.01
N PHE A 102 12.21 -4.44 -9.61
CA PHE A 102 12.80 -3.26 -8.96
C PHE A 102 12.81 -3.34 -7.44
N LEU A 103 11.96 -4.16 -6.81
CA LEU A 103 11.99 -4.41 -5.38
C LEU A 103 12.84 -5.67 -5.14
N PRO A 104 14.14 -5.56 -4.81
CA PRO A 104 14.91 -6.71 -4.37
C PRO A 104 14.20 -7.31 -3.14
N GLU A 105 14.10 -8.64 -3.07
CA GLU A 105 13.35 -9.32 -2.00
C GLU A 105 13.76 -8.80 -0.61
N THR A 106 12.91 -7.95 -0.03
CA THR A 106 12.98 -7.52 1.38
C THR A 106 12.17 -8.43 2.29
N LYS A 107 11.51 -9.46 1.73
CA LYS A 107 10.76 -10.45 2.51
C LYS A 107 11.72 -11.33 3.31
N GLY A 108 11.70 -11.16 4.63
CA GLY A 108 12.36 -12.07 5.58
C GLY A 108 13.78 -11.70 5.99
N LYS A 109 14.28 -10.52 5.60
CA LYS A 109 15.55 -9.98 6.14
C LYS A 109 15.25 -9.10 7.35
N SER A 110 16.01 -9.26 8.43
CA SER A 110 15.86 -8.38 9.58
C SER A 110 16.32 -6.96 9.21
N LEU A 111 15.72 -5.97 9.85
CA LEU A 111 16.06 -4.55 9.67
C LEU A 111 17.55 -4.29 9.93
N GLU A 112 18.14 -5.07 10.85
CA GLU A 112 19.56 -5.04 11.21
C GLU A 112 20.45 -5.57 10.08
N GLU A 113 20.05 -6.62 9.35
CA GLU A 113 20.82 -7.11 8.19
C GLU A 113 20.84 -6.09 7.04
N ILE A 114 19.74 -5.35 6.87
CA ILE A 114 19.64 -4.27 5.86
C ILE A 114 20.46 -3.06 6.32
N GLU A 115 20.37 -2.66 7.60
CA GLU A 115 21.21 -1.61 8.15
C GLU A 115 22.70 -1.96 8.06
N ASP A 116 23.11 -3.18 8.43
CA ASP A 116 24.52 -3.61 8.36
C ASP A 116 25.03 -3.71 6.93
N TYR A 117 24.19 -4.15 5.98
CA TYR A 117 24.54 -4.10 4.56
C TYR A 117 24.81 -2.67 4.10
N PHE A 118 23.97 -1.70 4.44
CA PHE A 118 24.19 -0.29 4.07
C PHE A 118 25.34 0.36 4.85
N LYS A 119 25.53 0.02 6.13
CA LYS A 119 26.58 0.57 7.00
C LYS A 119 27.97 0.08 6.60
N SER A 120 28.09 -1.17 6.16
CA SER A 120 29.34 -1.72 5.61
C SER A 120 29.79 -0.95 4.36
N GLN A 121 28.86 -0.63 3.45
CA GLN A 121 29.15 0.13 2.21
C GLN A 121 29.61 1.57 2.50
N ILE A 122 29.00 2.24 3.47
CA ILE A 122 29.39 3.61 3.87
C ILE A 122 30.77 3.63 4.55
N THR A 123 31.05 2.64 5.41
CA THR A 123 32.32 2.55 6.14
C THR A 123 33.48 2.26 5.19
N THR A 124 33.30 1.36 4.22
CA THR A 124 34.31 1.05 3.21
C THR A 124 34.61 2.25 2.30
N LYS A 125 33.61 3.04 1.91
CA LYS A 125 33.82 4.28 1.13
C LYS A 125 34.58 5.35 1.93
N SER A 126 34.24 5.55 3.21
CA SER A 126 34.89 6.54 4.08
C SER A 126 36.37 6.22 4.33
N GLN A 127 36.73 4.94 4.51
CA GLN A 127 38.13 4.52 4.64
C GLN A 127 38.90 4.65 3.33
N ARG A 128 38.28 4.36 2.18
CA ARG A 128 38.92 4.51 0.86
C ARG A 128 39.19 5.99 0.53
N THR A 129 38.24 6.88 0.80
CA THR A 129 38.44 8.34 0.62
C THR A 129 39.53 8.87 1.53
N LYS A 130 39.58 8.45 2.80
CA LYS A 130 40.66 8.82 3.72
C LYS A 130 42.03 8.25 3.32
N LYS A 131 42.07 7.08 2.67
CA LYS A 131 43.31 6.47 2.16
C LYS A 131 43.81 7.20 0.89
N ILE A 132 42.90 7.52 -0.04
CA ILE A 132 43.21 8.28 -1.27
C ILE A 132 43.62 9.72 -0.94
N ALA A 133 43.02 10.36 0.06
CA ALA A 133 43.43 11.70 0.52
C ALA A 133 44.77 11.73 1.28
N LYS A 134 45.30 10.57 1.68
CA LYS A 134 46.60 10.44 2.37
C LYS A 134 47.76 10.03 1.46
N GLU A 135 47.50 9.58 0.24
CA GLU A 135 48.55 9.39 -0.76
C GLU A 135 48.71 10.70 -1.55
N PRO A 136 49.76 11.51 -1.31
CA PRO A 136 50.09 12.58 -2.23
C PRO A 136 50.42 11.94 -3.57
N LYS A 137 49.69 12.34 -4.61
CA LYS A 137 50.02 12.00 -6.00
C LYS A 137 51.44 12.51 -6.26
N LEU A 138 52.39 11.57 -6.36
CA LEU A 138 53.73 11.79 -6.87
C LEU A 138 53.68 12.02 -8.38
#